data_AF-X1G8C8-F1
#
_entry.id   AF-X1G8C8-F1
#
_cell.length_a   1.000
_cell.length_b   1.000
_cell.length_c   1.000
_cell.angle_alpha   90.00
_cell.angle_beta   90.00
_cell.angle_gamma   90.00
#
_symmetry.space_group_name_H-M   'P 1'
#
loop_
_entity.id
_entity.type
_entity.pdbx_description
1 polymer ?
#
loop_
_entity_poly.entity_id
_entity_poly.type
_entity_poly.pdbx_seq_one_letter_code
_entity_poly.pdbx_strand_id
1 'polypeptide(L)' 'MSSQERIRLSSDWRGYRASEIIMVNKVVANALVGQGIGVYANPKKPVEKEPKKMNKDIKGAPKDKMLKSAPVTK' A
#
# COMPACT_ATOMS: atom_id res chain seq x y z
N MET A 1 22.61 7.72 2.03
CA MET A 1 21.12 7.81 2.00
C MET A 1 20.71 8.22 0.59
N SER A 2 19.91 7.41 -0.13
CA SER A 2 19.42 7.81 -1.46
C SER A 2 18.30 8.82 -1.30
N SER A 3 18.57 10.11 -1.54
CA SER A 3 17.59 11.20 -1.44
C SER A 3 16.88 11.44 -2.78
N GLN A 4 16.36 10.35 -3.36
CA GLN A 4 15.60 10.40 -4.60
C GLN A 4 14.10 10.33 -4.29
N GLU A 5 13.34 11.19 -4.96
CA GLU A 5 11.90 11.33 -4.84
C GLU A 5 11.25 11.04 -6.20
N ARG A 6 10.06 10.46 -6.17
CA ARG A 6 9.27 10.17 -7.37
C ARG A 6 8.34 11.34 -7.63
N ILE A 7 8.42 11.92 -8.83
CA ILE A 7 7.56 13.03 -9.27
C ILE A 7 6.80 12.58 -10.52
N ARG A 8 5.48 12.79 -10.54
CA ARG A 8 4.67 12.69 -11.75
C ARG A 8 4.64 14.05 -12.42
N LEU A 9 5.03 14.11 -13.68
CA LEU A 9 5.04 15.34 -14.46
C LEU A 9 3.62 15.72 -14.90
N SER A 10 3.32 17.00 -14.86
CA SER A 10 2.08 17.60 -15.34
C SER A 10 2.23 18.14 -16.77
N SER A 11 3.46 18.40 -17.21
CA SER A 11 3.83 18.87 -18.56
C SER A 11 5.14 18.21 -19.02
N ASP A 12 5.45 18.32 -20.31
CA ASP A 12 6.72 17.83 -20.85
C ASP A 12 7.90 18.59 -20.23
N TRP A 13 8.90 17.85 -19.76
CA TRP A 13 10.05 18.44 -19.08
C TRP A 13 11.34 17.68 -19.37
N ARG A 14 12.35 18.36 -19.93
CA ARG A 14 13.69 17.80 -20.20
C ARG A 14 13.70 16.45 -20.93
N GLY A 15 12.83 16.29 -21.92
CA GLY A 15 12.73 15.06 -22.73
C GLY A 15 11.82 13.99 -22.13
N TYR A 16 11.31 14.20 -20.91
CA TYR A 16 10.22 13.42 -20.35
C TYR A 16 8.87 13.99 -20.77
N ARG A 17 7.90 13.11 -20.98
CA ARG A 17 6.54 13.46 -21.37
C ARG A 17 5.67 13.79 -20.15
N ALA A 18 4.62 14.57 -20.38
CA ALA A 18 3.57 14.80 -19.42
C ALA A 18 2.99 13.45 -18.92
N SER A 19 2.58 13.41 -17.65
CA SER A 19 2.14 12.21 -16.94
C SER A 19 3.18 11.11 -16.68
N GLU A 20 4.42 11.25 -17.14
CA GLU A 20 5.49 10.31 -16.76
C GLU A 20 5.89 10.47 -15.29
N ILE A 21 6.33 9.36 -14.67
CA ILE A 21 6.85 9.35 -13.31
C ILE A 21 8.37 9.21 -13.39
N ILE A 22 9.07 10.24 -12.93
CA ILE A 22 10.54 10.30 -12.92
C ILE A 22 11.07 10.24 -11.49
N MET A 23 12.29 9.73 -11.34
CA MET A 23 13.03 9.82 -10.07
C MET A 23 14.05 10.93 -10.16
N VAL A 24 13.95 11.89 -9.24
CA VAL A 24 14.86 13.04 -9.17
C VAL A 24 15.33 13.22 -7.74
N ASN A 25 16.40 13.98 -7.53
CA ASN A 25 16.81 14.29 -6.17
C ASN A 25 15.75 15.19 -5.46
N LYS A 26 15.79 15.23 -4.13
CA LYS A 26 14.84 16.02 -3.33
C LYS A 26 14.80 17.51 -3.68
N VAL A 27 15.94 18.10 -4.06
CA VAL A 27 16.04 19.52 -4.42
C VAL A 27 15.28 19.82 -5.72
N VAL A 28 15.50 19.00 -6.75
CA VAL A 28 14.83 19.08 -8.04
C VAL A 28 13.35 18.75 -7.89
N ALA A 29 13.00 17.75 -7.07
CA ALA A 29 11.61 17.43 -6.75
C ALA A 29 10.85 18.65 -6.19
N ASN A 30 11.44 19.33 -5.21
CA ASN A 30 10.83 20.53 -4.61
C ASN A 30 10.68 21.67 -5.64
N ALA A 31 11.69 21.88 -6.49
CA ALA A 31 11.62 22.89 -7.54
C ALA A 31 10.52 22.59 -8.57
N LEU A 32 10.40 21.33 -9.02
CA LEU A 32 9.38 20.90 -9.97
C LEU A 32 7.96 21.08 -9.42
N VAL A 33 7.76 20.77 -8.14
CA VAL A 33 6.46 20.92 -7.47
C VAL A 33 6.15 22.40 -7.23
N GLY A 34 7.11 23.18 -6.75
CA GLY A 34 6.94 24.63 -6.52
C GLY A 34 6.64 25.41 -7.80
N GLN A 35 7.11 24.94 -8.95
CA GLN A 35 6.81 25.53 -10.27
C GLN A 35 5.54 24.98 -10.92
N GLY A 36 4.85 24.01 -10.29
CA GLY A 36 3.65 23.37 -10.85
C GLY A 36 3.92 22.43 -12.04
N ILE A 37 5.18 22.08 -12.29
CA ILE A 37 5.59 21.19 -13.39
C ILE A 37 5.31 19.72 -13.05
N GLY A 38 5.25 19.37 -11.76
CA GLY A 38 4.94 18.01 -11.33
C GLY A 38 4.34 17.93 -9.94
N VAL A 39 3.92 16.73 -9.56
CA VAL A 39 3.36 16.41 -8.25
C VAL A 39 4.11 15.22 -7.65
N TYR A 40 4.26 15.20 -6.33
CA TYR A 40 4.87 14.05 -5.65
C TYR A 40 4.09 12.78 -5.94
N ALA A 41 4.73 11.86 -6.68
CA ALA A 41 4.23 10.54 -6.96
C ALA A 41 4.68 9.61 -5.83
N ASN A 42 4.16 9.83 -4.63
CA ASN A 42 4.35 8.87 -3.57
C ASN A 42 3.80 7.53 -4.07
N PRO A 43 4.51 6.39 -3.89
CA PRO A 43 3.86 5.12 -4.05
C PRO A 43 2.65 5.18 -3.12
N LYS A 44 1.44 5.05 -3.69
CA LYS A 44 0.26 4.77 -2.87
C LYS A 44 0.71 3.59 -2.03
N LYS A 45 0.89 3.80 -0.72
CA LYS A 45 0.85 2.69 0.25
C LYS A 45 -0.34 1.84 -0.21
N PRO A 46 -0.19 0.50 -0.28
CA PRO A 46 -1.32 -0.34 -0.63
C PRO A 46 -2.49 0.16 0.21
N VAL A 47 -3.53 0.60 -0.47
CA VAL A 47 -4.73 1.08 0.18
C VAL A 47 -5.42 -0.18 0.69
N GLU A 48 -4.86 -0.80 1.74
CA GLU A 48 -5.67 -1.54 2.70
C GLU A 48 -6.46 -0.49 3.50
N LYS A 49 -7.46 0.09 2.83
CA LYS A 49 -8.75 0.29 3.46
C LYS A 49 -9.25 -1.14 3.65
N GLU A 50 -9.34 -1.68 4.86
CA GLU A 50 -10.23 -1.20 5.90
C GLU A 50 -9.63 -1.36 7.31
N PRO A 51 -9.87 -0.40 8.24
CA PRO A 51 -9.79 -0.71 9.66
C PRO A 51 -11.02 -1.56 10.00
N LYS A 52 -10.88 -2.89 10.04
CA LYS A 52 -11.93 -3.74 10.61
C LYS A 52 -12.02 -3.46 12.10
N LYS A 53 -13.00 -2.62 12.42
CA LYS A 53 -13.56 -2.39 13.75
C LYS A 53 -13.79 -3.73 14.45
N MET A 54 -13.44 -3.75 15.74
CA MET A 54 -13.92 -4.63 16.83
C MET A 54 -14.74 -5.88 16.45
N ASN A 55 -14.23 -7.04 16.86
CA ASN A 55 -14.98 -8.04 17.61
C ASN A 55 -14.00 -8.62 18.64
N LYS A 56 -13.95 -8.09 19.87
CA LYS A 56 -14.65 -8.64 21.05
C LYS A 56 -14.77 -10.17 21.03
N ASP A 57 -14.02 -10.79 21.93
CA ASP A 57 -14.42 -12.00 22.65
C ASP A 57 -14.90 -13.19 21.81
N ILE A 58 -13.96 -13.94 21.21
CA ILE A 58 -14.21 -15.37 20.96
C ILE A 58 -14.05 -16.08 22.31
N LYS A 59 -15.08 -15.93 23.15
CA LYS A 59 -15.34 -16.82 24.29
C LYS A 59 -15.61 -18.21 23.74
N GLY A 60 -14.82 -19.18 24.18
CA GLY A 60 -15.19 -20.58 24.22
C GLY A 60 -15.16 -21.29 22.87
N ALA A 61 -14.05 -21.96 22.58
CA ALA A 61 -14.15 -23.19 21.82
C ALA A 61 -15.08 -24.15 22.60
N PRO A 62 -16.18 -24.67 22.01
CA PRO A 62 -16.91 -25.73 22.65
C PRO A 62 -16.02 -26.97 22.66
N LYS A 63 -15.50 -27.30 23.84
CA LYS A 63 -14.92 -28.61 24.16
C LYS A 63 -16.05 -29.65 24.18
N ASP A 64 -16.71 -29.92 23.06
CA ASP A 64 -17.57 -31.10 22.99
C ASP A 64 -17.95 -31.52 21.57
N LYS A 65 -16.96 -32.01 20.80
CA LYS A 65 -17.20 -32.97 19.72
C LYS A 65 -16.06 -34.00 19.70
N MET A 66 -15.82 -34.67 20.84
CA MET A 66 -15.23 -36.00 20.79
C MET A 66 -16.28 -36.90 20.14
N LEU A 67 -16.16 -37.15 18.83
CA LEU A 67 -16.90 -38.21 18.18
C LEU A 67 -16.44 -39.54 18.79
N LYS A 68 -17.20 -39.95 19.81
CA LYS A 68 -17.27 -41.31 20.30
C LYS A 68 -17.48 -42.23 19.10
N SER A 69 -16.60 -43.21 18.98
CA SER A 69 -16.90 -44.56 18.48
C SER A 69 -17.41 -44.68 17.04
N ALA A 70 -16.58 -45.26 16.17
CA ALA A 70 -17.06 -46.06 15.05
C ALA A 70 -16.67 -47.55 15.30
N PRO A 71 -17.57 -48.50 15.01
CA PRO A 71 -17.55 -49.84 15.60
C PRO A 71 -16.59 -50.81 14.90
N VAL A 72 -16.19 -51.82 15.66
CA VAL A 72 -15.52 -53.05 15.22
C VAL A 72 -16.27 -53.67 14.03
N THR A 73 -15.54 -54.04 12.97
CA THR A 73 -16.06 -54.99 11.98
C THR A 73 -14.99 -56.00 11.59
N LYS A 74 -15.20 -57.22 12.12
CA LYS A 74 -14.68 -58.57 11.81
C LYS A 74 -13.19 -58.79 11.59
#